data_AF-A0A438GT60-F1
#
_entry.id   AF-A0A438GT60-F1
#
_cell.length_a   1.000
_cell.length_b   1.000
_cell.length_c   1.000
_cell.angle_alpha   90.00
_cell.angle_beta   90.00
_cell.angle_gamma   90.00
#
_symmetry.space_group_name_H-M   'P 1'
#
loop_
_entity.id
_entity.type
_entity.pdbx_description
1 polymer ?
#
loop_
_entity_poly.entity_id
_entity_poly.type
_entity_poly.pdbx_seq_one_letter_code
_entity_poly.pdbx_strand_id
1 'polypeptide(L)'
;MGAHLGQSWMHSSIHDNEDDGIVEFRQCIRTLADKVGILSRQRAELLDRSSKFEAGNKQLMKELEEKKELVKTLYTKHQLDKQANKERISFGRFEVHEIAAFVLNSAGHYEAINRNCSNYYLSTESVALFADHLSRRPSYIIGQIVHIERQTVRPLPPSIQAEHGRGDPIDYLTSDTGTSRLSLNSGLTSNPYGLPIGCEYFIVTVAMLPETTICSPPPS
;
A
#
# COMPACT_ATOMS: atom_id res chain seq x y z
N MET A 1 6.84 -44.51 -124.19
CA MET A 1 6.05 -43.25 -124.25
C MET A 1 5.52 -43.01 -122.85
N GLY A 2 5.85 -41.86 -122.24
CA GLY A 2 5.42 -41.48 -120.88
C GLY A 2 6.51 -41.62 -119.82
N ALA A 3 7.30 -40.56 -119.65
CA ALA A 3 8.37 -40.40 -118.66
C ALA A 3 7.96 -39.38 -117.58
N HIS A 4 8.74 -39.35 -116.49
CA HIS A 4 8.78 -38.37 -115.38
C HIS A 4 7.70 -38.52 -114.29
N LEU A 5 7.98 -38.51 -112.98
CA LEU A 5 9.20 -38.23 -112.22
C LEU A 5 9.04 -38.89 -110.83
N GLY A 6 9.89 -39.86 -110.50
CA GLY A 6 10.16 -40.25 -109.12
C GLY A 6 11.36 -39.44 -108.60
N GLN A 7 11.50 -39.38 -107.27
CA GLN A 7 12.35 -38.49 -106.45
C GLN A 7 11.65 -37.13 -106.22
N SER A 8 11.26 -36.75 -104.99
CA SER A 8 12.21 -36.40 -103.94
C SER A 8 11.56 -36.01 -102.60
N TRP A 9 12.11 -36.55 -101.51
CA TRP A 9 12.61 -35.83 -100.32
C TRP A 9 11.71 -35.66 -99.08
N MET A 10 12.22 -36.26 -97.98
CA MET A 10 12.13 -35.83 -96.57
C MET A 10 10.75 -36.05 -95.91
N HIS A 11 10.58 -36.56 -94.70
CA HIS A 11 11.45 -36.69 -93.54
C HIS A 11 10.84 -37.76 -92.61
N SER A 12 11.71 -38.49 -91.93
CA SER A 12 11.49 -39.25 -90.70
C SER A 12 10.54 -38.58 -89.71
N SER A 13 9.66 -39.36 -89.06
CA SER A 13 9.32 -39.25 -87.63
C SER A 13 8.07 -40.09 -87.31
N ILE A 14 8.26 -41.39 -87.11
CA ILE A 14 7.30 -42.24 -86.39
C ILE A 14 8.13 -43.07 -85.42
N HIS A 15 8.70 -42.41 -84.41
CA HIS A 15 9.10 -42.98 -83.11
C HIS A 15 9.74 -41.88 -82.23
N ASP A 16 9.01 -40.82 -81.88
CA ASP A 16 9.53 -39.79 -80.94
C ASP A 16 8.48 -39.25 -79.95
N ASN A 17 7.24 -39.77 -79.99
CA ASN A 17 6.12 -39.22 -79.22
C ASN A 17 5.74 -40.07 -77.98
N GLU A 18 6.04 -41.37 -77.96
CA GLU A 18 5.81 -42.22 -76.78
C GLU A 18 6.84 -41.98 -75.68
N ASP A 19 8.09 -41.70 -76.04
CA ASP A 19 9.17 -41.41 -75.08
C ASP A 19 8.94 -40.06 -74.39
N ASP A 20 8.49 -39.05 -75.14
CA ASP A 20 8.18 -37.71 -74.61
C ASP A 20 7.05 -37.74 -73.56
N GLY A 21 5.96 -38.45 -73.85
CA GLY A 21 4.85 -38.63 -72.90
C GLY A 21 5.26 -39.39 -71.62
N ILE A 22 6.16 -40.36 -71.72
CA ILE A 22 6.71 -41.08 -70.55
C ILE A 22 7.62 -40.16 -69.73
N VAL A 23 8.42 -39.31 -70.38
CA VAL A 23 9.29 -38.32 -69.72
C VAL A 23 8.46 -37.25 -69.00
N GLU A 24 7.42 -36.72 -69.63
CA GLU A 24 6.48 -35.77 -69.01
C GLU A 24 5.75 -36.40 -67.82
N PHE A 25 5.24 -37.62 -67.97
CA PHE A 25 4.60 -38.34 -66.87
C PHE A 25 5.56 -38.55 -65.68
N ARG A 26 6.81 -38.95 -65.95
CA ARG A 26 7.86 -39.05 -64.92
C ARG A 26 8.17 -37.71 -64.27
N GLN A 27 8.10 -36.60 -65.02
CA GLN A 27 8.27 -35.25 -64.48
C GLN A 27 7.08 -34.84 -63.59
N CYS A 28 5.85 -35.18 -63.97
CA CYS A 28 4.66 -34.98 -63.15
C CYS A 28 4.74 -35.77 -61.83
N ILE A 29 5.16 -37.03 -61.88
CA ILE A 29 5.35 -37.87 -60.68
C ILE A 29 6.43 -37.28 -59.76
N ARG A 30 7.56 -36.81 -60.31
CA ARG A 30 8.61 -36.13 -59.52
C ARG A 30 8.08 -34.86 -58.85
N THR A 31 7.40 -34.01 -59.61
CA THR A 31 6.81 -32.76 -59.11
C THR A 31 5.77 -33.03 -58.02
N LEU A 32 4.96 -34.07 -58.18
CA LEU A 32 3.99 -34.49 -57.18
C LEU A 32 4.69 -34.99 -55.91
N ALA A 33 5.72 -35.84 -56.04
CA ALA A 33 6.50 -36.33 -54.92
C ALA A 33 7.14 -35.18 -54.12
N ASP A 34 7.70 -34.18 -54.80
CA ASP A 34 8.29 -33.00 -54.16
C ASP A 34 7.24 -32.21 -53.37
N LYS A 35 6.07 -31.95 -53.98
CA LYS A 35 4.96 -31.25 -53.32
C LYS A 35 4.45 -32.03 -52.11
N VAL A 36 4.28 -33.35 -52.23
CA VAL A 36 3.86 -34.23 -51.12
C VAL A 36 4.90 -34.23 -50.00
N GLY A 37 6.19 -34.22 -50.34
CA GLY A 37 7.28 -34.11 -49.37
C GLY A 37 7.24 -32.80 -48.58
N ILE A 38 7.01 -31.67 -49.27
CA ILE A 38 6.85 -30.36 -48.62
C ILE A 38 5.62 -30.36 -47.70
N LEU A 39 4.47 -30.81 -48.19
CA LEU A 39 3.23 -30.86 -47.41
C LEU A 39 3.37 -31.77 -46.18
N SER A 40 4.08 -32.89 -46.31
CA SER A 40 4.33 -33.81 -45.20
C SER A 40 5.18 -33.15 -44.10
N ARG A 41 6.22 -32.39 -44.48
CA ARG A 41 7.03 -31.62 -43.51
C ARG A 41 6.21 -30.52 -42.83
N GLN A 42 5.46 -29.74 -43.60
CA GLN A 42 4.60 -28.68 -43.05
C GLN A 42 3.55 -29.22 -42.07
N ARG A 43 2.95 -30.38 -42.39
CA ARG A 43 2.02 -31.06 -41.48
C ARG A 43 2.71 -31.47 -40.16
N ALA A 44 3.91 -32.02 -40.23
CA ALA A 44 4.66 -32.41 -39.04
C ALA A 44 4.99 -31.19 -38.15
N GLU A 45 5.45 -30.09 -38.76
CA GLU A 45 5.74 -28.85 -38.05
C GLU A 45 4.48 -28.23 -37.39
N LEU A 46 3.34 -28.24 -38.10
CA LEU A 46 2.07 -27.75 -37.53
C LEU A 46 1.60 -28.60 -36.35
N LEU A 47 1.76 -29.92 -36.42
CA LEU A 47 1.39 -30.83 -35.32
C LEU A 47 2.28 -30.60 -34.09
N ASP A 48 3.58 -30.44 -34.27
CA ASP A 48 4.51 -30.12 -33.18
C ASP A 48 4.18 -28.77 -32.54
N ARG A 49 3.94 -27.74 -33.36
CA ARG A 49 3.53 -26.42 -32.87
C ARG A 49 2.21 -26.45 -32.13
N SER A 50 1.23 -27.20 -32.63
CA SER A 50 -0.07 -27.38 -31.98
C SER A 50 0.06 -28.07 -30.63
N SER A 51 0.89 -29.12 -30.55
CA SER A 51 1.15 -29.83 -29.29
C SER A 51 1.82 -28.94 -28.24
N LYS A 52 2.84 -28.17 -28.64
CA LYS A 52 3.51 -27.21 -27.76
C LYS A 52 2.55 -26.11 -27.27
N PHE A 53 1.71 -25.59 -28.16
CA PHE A 53 0.70 -24.60 -27.81
C PHE A 53 -0.33 -25.16 -26.83
N GLU A 54 -0.82 -26.38 -27.06
CA GLU A 54 -1.78 -27.02 -26.17
C GLU A 54 -1.20 -27.25 -24.76
N ALA A 55 0.05 -27.71 -24.68
CA ALA A 55 0.75 -27.87 -23.41
C ALA A 55 0.94 -26.53 -22.68
N GLY A 56 1.37 -25.49 -23.40
CA GLY A 56 1.49 -24.15 -22.86
C GLY A 56 0.17 -23.56 -22.37
N ASN A 57 -0.91 -23.76 -23.13
CA ASN A 57 -2.24 -23.30 -22.76
C ASN A 57 -2.77 -24.02 -21.50
N LYS A 58 -2.56 -25.33 -21.38
CA LYS A 58 -2.90 -26.10 -20.16
C LYS A 58 -2.17 -25.55 -18.94
N GLN A 59 -0.87 -25.25 -19.08
CA GLN A 59 -0.08 -24.67 -18.01
C GLN A 59 -0.59 -23.27 -17.62
N LEU A 60 -0.87 -22.40 -18.59
CA LEU A 60 -1.42 -21.07 -18.33
C LEU A 60 -2.78 -21.12 -17.65
N MET A 61 -3.66 -22.05 -18.04
CA MET A 61 -4.96 -22.23 -17.36
C MET A 61 -4.77 -22.65 -15.89
N LYS A 62 -3.80 -23.52 -15.60
CA LYS A 62 -3.49 -23.91 -14.23
C LYS A 62 -3.00 -22.72 -13.41
N GLU A 63 -2.06 -21.93 -13.95
CA GLU A 63 -1.56 -20.73 -13.27
C GLU A 63 -2.65 -19.68 -13.05
N LEU A 64 -3.57 -19.52 -14.01
CA LEU A 64 -4.73 -18.63 -13.88
C LEU A 64 -5.59 -19.03 -12.68
N GLU A 65 -5.90 -20.31 -12.54
CA GLU A 65 -6.75 -20.80 -11.44
C GLU A 65 -6.02 -20.68 -10.09
N GLU A 66 -4.73 -20.99 -10.03
CA GLU A 66 -3.90 -20.80 -8.83
C GLU A 66 -3.87 -19.32 -8.41
N LYS A 67 -3.69 -18.39 -9.36
CA LYS A 67 -3.69 -16.95 -9.08
C LYS A 67 -5.06 -16.45 -8.63
N LYS A 68 -6.14 -16.96 -9.22
CA LYS A 68 -7.51 -16.63 -8.82
C LYS A 68 -7.79 -17.07 -7.38
N GLU A 69 -7.41 -18.28 -6.99
CA GLU A 69 -7.58 -18.76 -5.62
C GLU A 69 -6.68 -18.01 -4.62
N LEU A 70 -5.46 -17.62 -5.03
CA LEU A 70 -4.59 -16.77 -4.22
C LEU A 70 -5.24 -15.40 -3.96
N VAL A 71 -5.78 -14.74 -5.00
CA VAL A 71 -6.46 -13.44 -4.86
C VAL A 71 -7.67 -13.56 -3.93
N LYS A 72 -8.48 -14.62 -4.09
CA LYS A 72 -9.63 -14.89 -3.21
C LYS A 72 -9.19 -15.07 -1.76
N THR A 73 -8.14 -15.85 -1.51
CA THR A 73 -7.59 -16.07 -0.17
C THR A 73 -7.10 -14.76 0.46
N LEU A 74 -6.34 -13.96 -0.31
CA LEU A 74 -5.83 -12.66 0.15
C LEU A 74 -6.97 -11.68 0.46
N TYR A 75 -8.03 -11.67 -0.36
CA TYR A 75 -9.20 -10.85 -0.12
C TYR A 75 -9.92 -11.26 1.17
N THR A 76 -10.18 -12.56 1.37
CA THR A 76 -10.79 -13.05 2.62
C THR A 76 -9.94 -12.69 3.83
N LYS A 77 -8.62 -12.88 3.76
CA LYS A 77 -7.70 -12.49 4.83
C LYS A 77 -7.80 -10.99 5.13
N HIS A 78 -7.78 -10.15 4.10
CA HIS A 78 -7.90 -8.70 4.26
C HIS A 78 -9.21 -8.28 4.96
N GLN A 79 -10.32 -8.94 4.61
CA GLN A 79 -11.62 -8.67 5.24
C GLN A 79 -11.65 -9.11 6.71
N LEU A 80 -11.01 -10.23 7.05
CA LEU A 80 -10.86 -10.67 8.44
C LEU A 80 -9.95 -9.73 9.24
N ASP A 81 -8.83 -9.28 8.66
CA ASP A 81 -7.92 -8.34 9.30
C ASP A 81 -8.62 -6.99 9.59
N LYS A 82 -9.50 -6.52 8.68
CA LYS A 82 -10.37 -5.34 8.87
C LYS A 82 -11.43 -5.47 9.96
N GLN A 83 -11.75 -6.69 10.37
CA GLN A 83 -12.66 -6.91 11.48
C GLN A 83 -11.87 -7.08 12.79
N ALA A 84 -10.76 -7.82 12.75
CA ALA A 84 -9.90 -8.05 13.90
C ALA A 84 -9.21 -6.76 14.39
N ASN A 85 -8.89 -5.82 13.50
CA ASN A 85 -8.25 -4.55 13.89
C ASN A 85 -9.20 -3.62 14.69
N LYS A 86 -10.52 -3.78 14.59
CA LYS A 86 -11.48 -2.96 15.34
C LYS A 86 -11.45 -3.20 16.85
N GLU A 87 -10.96 -4.35 17.29
CA GLU A 87 -10.92 -4.75 18.70
C GLU A 87 -9.51 -4.71 19.30
N ARG A 88 -8.51 -4.28 18.52
CA ARG A 88 -7.11 -4.25 18.95
C ARG A 88 -6.70 -2.86 19.39
N ILE A 89 -6.02 -2.79 20.53
CA ILE A 89 -5.34 -1.58 20.98
C ILE A 89 -4.13 -1.33 20.08
N SER A 90 -4.10 -0.17 19.44
CA SER A 90 -2.98 0.34 18.67
C SER A 90 -1.87 0.85 19.59
N PHE A 91 -0.63 0.58 19.20
CA PHE A 91 0.58 1.04 19.89
C PHE A 91 1.54 1.79 18.97
N GLY A 92 1.25 1.85 17.67
CA GLY A 92 2.10 2.47 16.66
C GLY A 92 1.60 3.87 16.31
N ARG A 93 1.60 4.20 15.01
CA ARG A 93 0.94 5.41 14.53
C ARG A 93 -0.57 5.26 14.68
N PHE A 94 -1.19 6.19 15.38
CA PHE A 94 -2.64 6.18 15.56
C PHE A 94 -3.38 6.64 14.31
N GLU A 95 -4.46 5.92 13.99
CA GLU A 95 -5.43 6.30 12.97
C GLU A 95 -6.83 6.43 13.58
N VAL A 96 -7.71 7.17 12.90
CA VAL A 96 -9.12 7.28 13.32
C VAL A 96 -9.78 5.90 13.24
N HIS A 97 -10.67 5.61 14.19
CA HIS A 97 -11.35 4.32 14.42
C HIS A 97 -10.52 3.21 15.07
N GLU A 98 -9.24 3.43 15.33
CA GLU A 98 -8.46 2.49 16.13
C GLU A 98 -8.75 2.63 17.63
N ILE A 99 -8.49 1.58 18.40
CA ILE A 99 -8.57 1.65 19.87
C ILE A 99 -7.21 2.11 20.39
N ALA A 100 -7.19 3.08 21.31
CA ALA A 100 -5.99 3.47 22.02
C ALA A 100 -6.19 3.44 23.53
N ALA A 101 -5.08 3.18 24.23
CA ALA A 101 -5.02 3.19 25.69
C ALA A 101 -4.18 4.39 26.15
N PHE A 102 -4.69 5.07 27.18
CA PHE A 102 -4.06 6.23 27.77
C PHE A 102 -3.90 6.01 29.27
N VAL A 103 -2.76 6.41 29.82
CA VAL A 103 -2.42 6.24 31.23
C VAL A 103 -2.24 7.61 31.87
N LEU A 104 -2.78 7.78 33.07
CA LEU A 104 -2.61 9.01 33.84
C LEU A 104 -1.14 9.11 34.29
N ASN A 105 -0.45 10.14 33.82
CA ASN A 105 0.93 10.42 34.18
C ASN A 105 1.03 11.21 35.50
N SER A 106 2.26 11.35 36.03
CA SER A 106 2.53 12.10 37.26
C SER A 106 2.23 13.59 37.16
N ALA A 107 2.16 14.15 35.94
CA ALA A 107 1.75 15.52 35.68
C ALA A 107 0.23 15.71 35.66
N GLY A 108 -0.55 14.63 35.81
CA GLY A 108 -2.01 14.67 35.84
C GLY A 108 -2.67 14.70 34.45
N HIS A 109 -1.92 14.43 33.39
CA HIS A 109 -2.43 14.29 32.02
C HIS A 109 -2.49 12.81 31.63
N TYR A 110 -3.41 12.46 30.76
CA TYR A 110 -3.43 11.12 30.18
C TYR A 110 -2.57 11.09 28.93
N GLU A 111 -1.58 10.23 28.92
CA GLU A 111 -0.68 10.03 27.79
C GLU A 111 -0.91 8.65 27.18
N ALA A 112 -0.91 8.58 25.84
CA ALA A 112 -1.16 7.34 25.12
C ALA A 112 0.03 6.38 25.23
N ILE A 113 -0.27 5.07 25.31
CA ILE A 113 0.74 4.03 25.23
C ILE A 113 1.17 3.89 23.75
N ASN A 114 2.26 4.54 23.36
CA ASN A 114 2.76 4.57 21.99
C ASN A 114 4.25 4.17 21.93
N ARG A 115 4.63 3.35 20.95
CA ARG A 115 6.00 2.85 20.74
C ARG A 115 6.85 3.76 19.86
N ASN A 116 6.23 4.57 19.02
CA ASN A 116 6.89 5.25 17.90
C ASN A 116 7.12 6.75 18.16
N CYS A 117 6.27 7.39 18.98
CA CYS A 117 6.42 8.78 19.41
C CYS A 117 5.80 8.97 20.79
N SER A 118 6.46 9.75 21.66
CA SER A 118 5.85 10.31 22.87
C SER A 118 4.99 11.53 22.52
N ASN A 119 4.24 12.09 23.48
CA ASN A 119 3.44 13.32 23.34
C ASN A 119 2.05 13.16 22.69
N TYR A 120 1.42 11.98 22.78
CA TYR A 120 0.00 11.83 22.48
C TYR A 120 -0.81 11.98 23.77
N TYR A 121 -1.51 13.10 23.91
CA TYR A 121 -2.31 13.41 25.10
C TYR A 121 -3.79 13.24 24.81
N LEU A 122 -4.54 12.74 25.80
CA LEU A 122 -5.99 12.66 25.72
C LEU A 122 -6.62 14.05 25.83
N SER A 123 -7.60 14.34 24.99
CA SER A 123 -8.35 15.61 25.04
C SER A 123 -9.11 15.76 26.35
N THR A 124 -9.27 17.00 26.81
CA THR A 124 -10.03 17.31 28.02
C THR A 124 -11.50 16.92 27.89
N GLU A 125 -12.06 16.97 26.68
CA GLU A 125 -13.41 16.54 26.35
C GLU A 125 -13.58 15.04 26.64
N SER A 126 -12.66 14.20 26.15
CA SER A 126 -12.67 12.78 26.46
C SER A 126 -12.41 12.52 27.94
N VAL A 127 -11.52 13.27 28.59
CA VAL A 127 -11.31 13.11 30.04
C VAL A 127 -12.60 13.38 30.83
N ALA A 128 -13.35 14.43 30.49
CA ALA A 128 -14.63 14.75 31.12
C ALA A 128 -15.65 13.64 30.87
N LEU A 129 -15.79 13.20 29.62
CA LEU A 129 -16.72 12.15 29.23
C LEU A 129 -16.51 10.84 30.01
N PHE A 130 -15.25 10.47 30.30
CA PHE A 130 -14.95 9.26 31.09
C PHE A 130 -14.91 9.50 32.60
N ALA A 131 -14.83 10.75 33.06
CA ALA A 131 -14.88 11.10 34.47
C ALA A 131 -16.32 11.20 34.99
N ASP A 132 -17.27 11.67 34.18
CA ASP A 132 -18.67 11.85 34.58
C ASP A 132 -19.36 10.53 34.99
N HIS A 133 -18.85 9.39 34.49
CA HIS A 133 -19.37 8.06 34.80
C HIS A 133 -18.69 7.38 36.01
N LEU A 134 -17.65 7.98 36.60
CA LEU A 134 -16.85 7.36 37.67
C LEU A 134 -16.67 8.31 38.85
N SER A 135 -16.90 7.80 40.07
CA SER A 135 -16.71 8.55 41.32
C SER A 135 -15.25 8.95 41.60
N ARG A 136 -14.30 8.38 40.86
CA ARG A 136 -12.87 8.68 40.94
C ARG A 136 -12.28 8.72 39.53
N ARG A 137 -11.38 9.68 39.30
CA ARG A 137 -10.61 9.78 38.05
C ARG A 137 -9.84 8.47 37.80
N PRO A 138 -10.06 7.77 36.68
CA PRO A 138 -9.43 6.47 36.44
C PRO A 138 -7.91 6.61 36.25
N SER A 139 -7.16 5.53 36.48
CA SER A 139 -5.71 5.53 36.22
C SER A 139 -5.39 5.32 34.75
N TYR A 140 -6.33 4.78 33.97
CA TYR A 140 -6.23 4.58 32.54
C TYR A 140 -7.58 4.77 31.84
N ILE A 141 -7.55 5.13 30.57
CA ILE A 141 -8.71 5.27 29.70
C ILE A 141 -8.44 4.47 28.43
N ILE A 142 -9.42 3.69 27.99
CA ILE A 142 -9.38 2.98 26.71
C ILE A 142 -10.57 3.46 25.89
N GLY A 143 -10.33 3.88 24.65
CA GLY A 143 -11.39 4.40 23.79
C GLY A 143 -11.05 4.28 22.31
N GLN A 144 -12.07 4.40 21.47
CA GLN A 144 -11.91 4.45 20.02
C GLN A 144 -11.56 5.88 19.61
N ILE A 145 -10.48 6.05 18.86
CA ILE A 145 -10.03 7.35 18.36
C ILE A 145 -11.05 7.90 17.36
N VAL A 146 -11.54 9.10 17.62
CA VAL A 146 -12.45 9.84 16.72
C VAL A 146 -11.77 11.05 16.09
N HIS A 147 -10.76 11.62 16.75
CA HIS A 147 -10.05 12.77 16.24
C HIS A 147 -8.61 12.79 16.76
N ILE A 148 -7.67 13.19 15.90
CA ILE A 148 -6.27 13.43 16.25
C ILE A 148 -5.90 14.82 15.75
N GLU A 149 -5.64 15.73 16.68
CA GLU A 149 -5.16 17.06 16.37
C GLU A 149 -3.64 17.12 16.53
N ARG A 150 -2.92 17.58 15.51
CA ARG A 150 -1.48 17.84 15.61
C ARG A 150 -1.24 19.31 15.96
N GLN A 151 -0.51 19.53 17.05
CA GLN A 151 -0.11 20.85 17.50
C GLN A 151 1.43 20.94 17.62
N THR A 152 1.95 22.16 17.58
CA THR A 152 3.38 22.44 17.79
C THR A 152 3.48 23.52 18.85
N VAL A 153 4.37 23.35 19.82
CA VAL A 153 4.57 24.34 20.88
C VAL A 153 5.08 25.65 20.26
N ARG A 154 4.28 26.70 20.37
CA ARG A 154 4.63 28.05 19.92
C ARG A 154 5.21 28.87 21.07
N PRO A 155 6.15 29.78 20.78
CA PRO A 155 6.58 30.77 21.76
C PRO A 155 5.41 31.69 22.12
N LEU A 156 5.35 32.13 23.38
CA LEU A 156 4.38 33.14 23.79
C LEU A 156 4.65 34.44 22.98
N PRO A 157 3.62 35.09 22.40
CA PRO A 157 3.81 36.38 21.78
C PRO A 157 4.38 37.37 22.80
N PRO A 158 5.33 38.24 22.43
CA PRO A 158 5.85 39.26 23.34
C PRO A 158 4.70 40.16 23.79
N SER A 159 4.42 40.22 25.09
CA SER A 159 3.47 41.20 25.61
C SER A 159 4.05 42.58 25.36
N ILE A 160 3.35 43.42 24.59
CA ILE A 160 3.69 44.84 24.48
C ILE A 160 3.35 45.47 25.84
N GLN A 161 4.32 45.48 26.75
CA GLN A 161 4.31 46.32 27.94
C GLN A 161 5.14 47.56 27.65
N ALA A 162 4.44 48.71 27.67
CA ALA A 162 4.88 50.04 28.09
C ALA A 162 4.54 51.14 27.06
N GLU A 163 3.59 52.00 27.42
CA GLU A 163 3.87 53.43 27.31
C GLU A 163 3.59 54.10 28.67
N HIS A 164 4.57 54.87 29.10
CA HIS A 164 4.70 55.50 30.40
C HIS A 164 3.87 56.79 30.47
N GLY A 165 3.22 57.02 31.60
CA GLY A 165 2.67 58.32 31.94
C GLY A 165 2.75 58.61 33.44
N ARG A 166 3.72 59.47 33.79
CA ARG A 166 3.86 60.28 35.03
C ARG A 166 4.92 59.80 36.05
N GLY A 167 6.14 60.33 35.92
CA GLY A 167 7.08 60.57 37.05
C GLY A 167 6.54 61.68 37.97
N ASP A 168 6.91 61.80 39.24
CA ASP A 168 8.26 61.97 39.86
C ASP A 168 8.13 61.84 41.41
N PRO A 169 9.18 61.91 42.28
CA PRO A 169 10.64 61.77 42.11
C PRO A 169 11.38 60.88 43.16
N ILE A 170 12.46 60.23 42.70
CA ILE A 170 13.84 60.06 43.25
C ILE A 170 14.07 59.85 44.77
N ASP A 171 14.72 58.74 45.16
CA ASP A 171 16.00 58.78 45.90
C ASP A 171 16.83 57.47 45.78
N TYR A 172 18.15 57.66 45.87
CA TYR A 172 19.27 56.79 45.52
C TYR A 172 19.43 55.54 46.41
N LEU A 173 20.05 54.47 45.87
CA LEU A 173 21.27 53.81 46.39
C LEU A 173 21.62 52.50 45.64
N THR A 174 22.80 52.54 45.01
CA THR A 174 23.90 51.55 44.98
C THR A 174 23.72 50.14 44.38
N SER A 175 24.51 49.92 43.32
CA SER A 175 24.93 48.65 42.71
C SER A 175 25.76 47.78 43.68
N ASP A 176 25.62 46.44 43.60
CA ASP A 176 26.80 45.57 43.42
C ASP A 176 26.45 44.16 42.89
N THR A 177 27.04 43.84 41.73
CA THR A 177 27.74 42.60 41.36
C THR A 177 27.11 41.21 41.54
N GLY A 178 27.08 40.44 40.43
CA GLY A 178 27.57 39.05 40.49
C GLY A 178 26.71 37.95 39.88
N THR A 179 26.45 38.05 38.57
CA THR A 179 26.29 36.97 37.59
C THR A 179 26.45 35.52 38.09
N SER A 180 25.34 34.78 38.22
CA SER A 180 25.32 33.35 37.89
C SER A 180 24.19 33.11 36.90
N ARG A 181 24.54 33.35 35.62
CA ARG A 181 23.78 32.87 34.47
C ARG A 181 23.84 31.35 34.53
N LEU A 182 22.67 30.70 34.51
CA LEU A 182 22.36 29.37 33.96
C LEU A 182 21.22 28.73 34.78
N SER A 183 19.98 29.18 34.58
CA SER A 183 18.77 28.34 34.62
C SER A 183 17.52 29.20 34.35
N LEU A 184 17.45 29.83 33.17
CA LEU A 184 16.28 30.61 32.75
C LEU A 184 15.83 30.20 31.34
N ASN A 185 15.50 28.91 31.17
CA ASN A 185 14.68 28.46 30.04
C ASN A 185 13.35 27.84 30.52
N SER A 186 12.97 28.06 31.78
CA SER A 186 11.77 27.47 32.39
C SER A 186 10.52 28.36 32.32
N GLY A 187 10.54 29.43 31.54
CA GLY A 187 9.43 30.39 31.46
C GLY A 187 9.11 30.75 30.03
N LEU A 188 7.81 30.75 29.69
CA LEU A 188 7.18 31.23 28.44
C LEU A 188 6.93 30.19 27.34
N THR A 189 6.66 28.93 27.68
CA THR A 189 5.95 28.03 26.74
C THR A 189 4.44 28.09 27.01
N SER A 190 3.62 28.32 25.97
CA SER A 190 2.15 28.40 26.11
C SER A 190 1.46 27.03 26.25
N ASN A 191 2.20 25.91 26.23
CA ASN A 191 1.60 24.57 26.21
C ASN A 191 1.44 23.99 27.64
N PRO A 192 0.32 23.30 27.93
CA PRO A 192 0.03 22.79 29.26
C PRO A 192 0.83 21.54 29.63
N TYR A 193 1.58 20.95 28.69
CA TYR A 193 2.28 19.68 28.87
C TYR A 193 3.77 19.83 29.19
N GLY A 194 4.26 21.07 29.34
CA GLY A 194 5.67 21.34 29.65
C GLY A 194 6.65 20.99 28.53
N LEU A 195 6.17 20.90 27.28
CA LEU A 195 7.01 20.53 26.13
C LEU A 195 7.86 21.71 25.62
N PRO A 196 9.05 21.46 25.06
CA PRO A 196 9.90 22.51 24.50
C PRO A 196 9.26 23.22 23.29
N ILE A 197 9.67 24.48 23.05
CA ILE A 197 9.26 25.23 21.85
C ILE A 197 9.70 24.48 20.60
N GLY A 198 8.79 24.38 19.61
CA GLY A 198 9.03 23.65 18.37
C GLY A 198 8.75 22.15 18.43
N CYS A 199 8.48 21.59 19.61
CA CYS A 199 8.06 20.19 19.72
C CYS A 199 6.64 19.98 19.21
N GLU A 200 6.43 18.92 18.43
CA GLU A 200 5.11 18.45 18.04
C GLU A 200 4.50 17.61 19.16
N TYR A 201 3.20 17.80 19.38
CA TYR A 201 2.37 16.97 20.23
C TYR A 201 1.01 16.77 19.61
N PHE A 202 0.29 15.76 20.08
CA PHE A 202 -0.97 15.36 19.53
C PHE A 202 -2.03 15.35 20.61
N ILE A 203 -3.19 15.93 20.32
CA ILE A 203 -4.38 15.83 21.16
C ILE A 203 -5.32 14.82 20.54
N VAL A 204 -5.60 13.74 21.26
CA VAL A 204 -6.44 12.64 20.79
C VAL A 204 -7.77 12.71 21.50
N THR A 205 -8.85 12.78 20.73
CA THR A 205 -10.21 12.60 21.25
C THR A 205 -10.64 11.16 20.98
N VAL A 206 -11.14 10.51 22.01
CA VAL A 206 -11.68 9.15 21.94
C VAL A 206 -13.13 9.10 22.40
N ALA A 207 -13.89 8.20 21.80
CA ALA A 207 -15.22 7.80 22.25
C ALA A 207 -15.13 6.55 23.14
N MET A 208 -16.14 6.37 23.99
CA MET A 208 -16.33 5.13 24.72
C MET A 208 -16.55 3.97 23.75
N LEU A 209 -15.92 2.85 24.03
CA LEU A 209 -16.21 1.62 23.31
C LEU A 209 -17.62 1.15 23.69
N PRO A 210 -18.42 0.65 22.73
CA PRO A 210 -19.69 0.01 23.06
C PRO A 210 -19.40 -1.15 24.04
N GLU A 211 -20.19 -1.25 25.11
CA GLU A 211 -20.01 -2.27 26.15
C GLU A 211 -19.94 -3.66 25.52
N THR A 212 -18.73 -4.21 25.41
CA THR A 212 -18.57 -5.65 25.38
C THR A 212 -18.74 -6.08 26.81
N THR A 213 -19.89 -6.69 27.11
CA THR A 213 -20.22 -7.41 28.35
C THR A 213 -18.98 -7.94 29.09
N ILE A 214 -18.36 -7.13 29.95
CA ILE A 214 -17.38 -7.62 30.90
C ILE A 214 -18.23 -8.21 32.01
N CYS A 215 -18.36 -9.55 32.00
CA CYS A 215 -18.91 -10.32 33.10
C CYS A 215 -18.33 -9.77 34.41
N SER A 216 -19.17 -9.15 35.23
CA SER A 216 -18.86 -8.97 36.63
C SER A 216 -18.59 -10.37 37.22
N PRO A 217 -17.51 -10.56 37.99
CA PRO A 217 -17.38 -11.79 38.75
C PRO A 217 -18.58 -11.89 39.71
N PRO A 218 -19.18 -13.08 39.89
CA PRO A 218 -20.31 -13.23 40.79
C PRO A 218 -19.90 -12.86 42.22
N PRO A 219 -20.79 -12.23 43.00
CA PRO A 219 -20.53 -11.94 44.40
C PRO A 219 -20.27 -13.25 45.15
N SER A 220 -19.22 -13.25 45.98
CA SER A 220 -18.79 -14.38 46.81
C SER A 220 -19.84 -14.78 47.85
#